data_AF-A0A3D2YYN9-F1
#
_entry.id   AF-A0A3D2YYN9-F1
#
_cell.length_a   1.000
_cell.length_b   1.000
_cell.length_c   1.000
_cell.angle_alpha   90.00
_cell.angle_beta   90.00
_cell.angle_gamma   90.00
#
_symmetry.space_group_name_H-M   'P 1'
#
loop_
_entity.id
_entity.type
_entity.pdbx_description
1 polymer ?
#
loop_
_entity_poly.entity_id
_entity_poly.type
_entity_poly.pdbx_seq_one_letter_code
_entity_poly.pdbx_strand_id
1 'polypeptide(L)'
;MSISLPTWANAEFLRKQSKELRQAFADGEDDAVARIRQYLPRAGKLKGESLLAIDLSLQETQHALACEYGFGKWEELMAVVDGPRFDDLMRPTDRSGHQGHGRNPGRHET
;
A
#
# COMPACT_ATOMS: atom_id res chain seq x y z
N MET A 1 -2.61 16.16 2.37
CA MET A 1 -1.74 17.24 1.83
C MET A 1 -0.80 16.58 0.84
N SER A 2 -0.76 17.00 -0.42
CA SER A 2 0.06 16.33 -1.44
C SER A 2 1.53 16.75 -1.31
N ILE A 3 2.37 15.88 -0.74
CA ILE A 3 3.83 16.07 -0.78
C ILE A 3 4.26 15.81 -2.23
N SER A 4 4.71 16.87 -2.92
CA SER A 4 5.38 16.70 -4.20
C SER A 4 6.67 15.91 -3.97
N LEU A 5 6.83 14.79 -4.67
CA LEU A 5 8.00 13.92 -4.57
C LEU A 5 9.28 14.75 -4.84
N PRO A 6 10.17 14.93 -3.86
CA PRO A 6 11.45 15.57 -4.13
C PRO A 6 12.28 14.69 -5.07
N THR A 7 13.12 15.30 -5.89
CA THR A 7 14.02 14.63 -6.87
C THR A 7 14.99 13.61 -6.28
N TRP A 8 15.09 13.51 -4.95
CA TRP A 8 15.88 12.55 -4.20
C TRP A 8 15.03 11.53 -3.42
N ALA A 9 13.72 11.47 -3.65
CA ALA A 9 12.85 10.45 -3.08
C ALA A 9 13.31 9.07 -3.58
N ASN A 10 14.19 8.43 -2.80
CA ASN A 10 14.74 7.12 -3.13
C ASN A 10 13.81 6.04 -2.57
N ALA A 11 13.70 4.92 -3.30
CA ALA A 11 12.96 3.73 -2.88
C ALA A 11 13.31 3.28 -1.44
N GLU A 12 14.57 3.40 -1.05
CA GLU A 12 15.03 3.09 0.31
C GLU A 12 14.46 4.04 1.37
N PHE A 13 14.36 5.33 1.06
CA PHE A 13 13.81 6.33 1.97
C PHE A 13 12.32 6.06 2.21
N LEU A 14 11.56 5.76 1.16
CA LEU A 14 10.14 5.42 1.27
C LEU A 14 9.92 4.12 2.06
N ARG A 15 10.78 3.10 1.85
CA ARG A 15 10.75 1.87 2.64
C ARG A 15 11.03 2.13 4.12
N LYS A 16 11.98 3.01 4.43
CA LYS A 16 12.27 3.43 5.80
C LYS A 16 11.08 4.17 6.39
N GLN A 17 10.57 5.18 5.69
CA GLN A 17 9.41 5.98 6.12
C GLN A 17 8.18 5.11 6.40
N SER A 18 7.95 4.06 5.61
CA SER A 18 6.86 3.09 5.84
C SER A 18 7.02 2.36 7.18
N LYS A 19 8.24 1.98 7.56
CA LYS A 19 8.51 1.31 8.84
C LYS A 19 8.39 2.28 10.01
N GLU A 20 8.93 3.48 9.86
CA GLU A 20 8.84 4.55 10.88
C GLU A 20 7.37 4.89 11.13
N LEU A 21 6.54 5.01 10.09
CA LEU A 21 5.10 5.29 10.23
C LEU A 21 4.37 4.18 10.98
N ARG A 22 4.71 2.91 10.71
CA ARG A 22 4.14 1.76 11.44
C ARG A 22 4.54 1.80 12.92
N GLN A 23 5.79 2.15 13.21
CA GLN A 23 6.28 2.28 14.58
C GLN A 23 5.61 3.45 15.31
N ALA A 24 5.52 4.63 14.68
CA ALA A 24 4.84 5.79 15.23
C ALA A 24 3.35 5.51 15.52
N PHE A 25 2.68 4.77 14.64
CA PHE A 25 1.30 4.32 14.91
C PHE A 25 1.21 3.37 16.10
N ALA A 26 2.15 2.43 16.24
CA ALA A 26 2.21 1.52 17.38
C ALA A 26 2.52 2.25 18.70
N ASP A 27 3.28 3.34 18.64
CA ASP A 27 3.56 4.23 19.77
C ASP A 27 2.34 5.11 20.14
N GLY A 28 1.38 5.24 19.22
CA GLY A 28 0.16 6.02 19.42
C GLY A 28 0.30 7.50 19.03
N GLU A 29 1.31 7.84 18.21
CA GLU A 29 1.52 9.21 17.73
C GLU A 29 0.31 9.74 16.96
N ASP A 30 -0.26 10.87 17.42
CA ASP A 30 -1.47 11.46 16.85
C ASP A 30 -1.35 11.74 15.34
N ASP A 31 -0.18 12.19 14.87
CA ASP A 31 0.06 12.46 13.44
C ASP A 31 -0.01 11.18 12.60
N ALA A 32 0.63 10.11 13.06
CA ALA A 32 0.63 8.81 12.38
C ALA A 32 -0.78 8.20 12.36
N VAL A 33 -1.49 8.28 13.49
CA VAL A 33 -2.87 7.81 13.61
C VAL A 33 -3.80 8.58 12.67
N ALA A 34 -3.65 9.91 12.58
CA ALA A 34 -4.44 10.73 11.68
C ALA A 34 -4.19 10.39 10.20
N ARG A 35 -2.93 10.18 9.80
CA ARG A 35 -2.57 9.77 8.42
C ARG A 35 -3.14 8.42 8.06
N ILE A 36 -2.91 7.39 8.90
CA ILE A 36 -3.44 6.05 8.65
C ILE A 36 -4.96 6.10 8.55
N ARG A 37 -5.63 6.86 9.42
CA ARG A 37 -7.09 7.01 9.38
C ARG A 37 -7.59 7.72 8.12
N GLN A 38 -6.81 8.66 7.57
CA GLN A 38 -7.15 9.40 6.35
C GLN A 38 -7.03 8.54 5.09
N TYR A 39 -5.96 7.76 4.97
CA TYR A 39 -5.64 7.01 3.75
C TYR A 39 -6.07 5.55 3.79
N LEU A 40 -6.35 4.99 4.97
CA LEU A 40 -6.78 3.60 5.12
C LEU A 40 -8.30 3.54 5.39
N PRO A 41 -9.14 3.07 4.45
CA PRO A 41 -10.59 3.07 4.63
C PRO A 41 -11.06 2.17 5.77
N ARG A 42 -10.30 1.11 6.09
CA ARG A 42 -10.58 0.23 7.23
C ARG A 42 -10.32 0.94 8.57
N ALA A 43 -9.25 1.74 8.66
CA ALA A 43 -8.94 2.55 9.84
C ALA A 43 -9.91 3.74 10.00
N GLY A 44 -10.32 4.37 8.90
CA GLY A 44 -11.29 5.46 8.89
C GLY A 44 -12.65 5.11 9.54
N LYS A 45 -13.05 3.83 9.45
CA LYS A 45 -14.28 3.31 10.08
C LYS A 45 -14.15 3.09 11.59
N LEU A 46 -12.92 3.01 12.11
CA LEU A 46 -12.64 2.78 13.52
C LEU A 46 -12.36 4.13 14.21
N LYS A 47 -12.61 4.18 15.53
CA LYS A 47 -12.43 5.39 16.33
C LYS A 47 -11.73 5.06 17.65
N GLY A 48 -10.89 5.99 18.12
CA GLY A 48 -10.25 5.92 19.43
C GLY A 48 -9.46 4.63 19.63
N GLU A 49 -9.74 3.94 20.73
CA GLU A 49 -9.02 2.74 21.15
C GLU A 49 -9.16 1.57 20.16
N SER A 50 -10.29 1.46 19.45
CA SER A 50 -10.47 0.40 18.43
C SER A 50 -9.57 0.60 17.21
N LEU A 51 -9.13 1.83 16.96
CA LEU A 51 -8.18 2.13 15.90
C LEU A 51 -6.77 1.69 16.30
N LEU A 52 -6.33 2.03 17.51
CA LEU A 52 -5.01 1.62 18.02
C LEU A 52 -4.91 0.11 18.28
N ALA A 53 -6.03 -0.55 18.51
CA ALA A 53 -6.11 -2.00 18.69
C ALA A 53 -5.94 -2.80 17.38
N ILE A 54 -5.91 -2.15 16.20
CA ILE A 54 -5.69 -2.88 14.94
C ILE A 54 -4.20 -3.19 14.76
N ASP A 55 -3.92 -4.42 14.35
CA ASP A 55 -2.59 -4.76 13.86
C ASP A 55 -2.41 -4.18 12.43
N LEU A 56 -1.63 -3.11 12.32
CA LEU A 56 -1.21 -2.59 11.02
C LEU A 56 -0.13 -3.47 10.42
N SER A 57 -0.51 -4.14 9.33
CA SER A 57 0.44 -4.79 8.44
C SER A 57 1.26 -3.77 7.67
N LEU A 58 2.51 -4.12 7.37
CA LEU A 58 3.42 -3.27 6.61
C LEU A 58 2.83 -2.85 5.24
N GLN A 59 2.06 -3.74 4.61
CA GLN A 59 1.37 -3.48 3.35
C GLN A 59 0.35 -2.33 3.44
N GLU A 60 -0.39 -2.27 4.54
CA GLU A 60 -1.39 -1.23 4.78
C GLU A 60 -0.71 0.13 4.97
N THR A 61 0.40 0.15 5.72
CA THR A 61 1.22 1.35 5.90
C THR A 61 1.83 1.83 4.58
N GLN A 62 2.33 0.91 3.75
CA GLN A 62 2.85 1.21 2.41
C GLN A 62 1.76 1.75 1.48
N HIS A 63 0.55 1.19 1.54
CA HIS A 63 -0.60 1.68 0.77
C HIS A 63 -1.03 3.08 1.19
N ALA A 64 -1.13 3.33 2.50
CA ALA A 64 -1.44 4.65 3.04
C ALA A 64 -0.41 5.70 2.58
N LEU A 65 0.87 5.33 2.60
CA LEU A 65 1.94 6.20 2.14
C LEU A 65 1.86 6.44 0.62
N ALA A 66 1.59 5.41 -0.18
CA ALA A 66 1.38 5.57 -1.63
C ALA A 66 0.23 6.54 -1.93
N CYS A 67 -0.90 6.41 -1.22
CA CYS A 67 -2.05 7.28 -1.38
C CYS A 67 -1.75 8.73 -0.98
N GLU A 68 -0.92 8.95 0.05
CA GLU A 68 -0.41 10.28 0.43
C GLU A 68 0.41 10.94 -0.70
N TYR A 69 1.18 10.15 -1.45
CA TYR A 69 1.90 10.60 -2.65
C TYR A 69 1.03 10.65 -3.91
N GLY A 70 -0.25 10.28 -3.84
CA GLY A 70 -1.19 10.28 -4.96
C GLY A 70 -1.22 9.00 -5.81
N PHE A 71 -0.57 7.93 -5.35
CA PHE A 71 -0.55 6.62 -6.01
C PHE A 71 -1.57 5.66 -5.40
N GLY A 72 -2.25 4.87 -6.24
CA GLY A 72 -3.20 3.86 -5.77
C GLY A 72 -2.55 2.58 -5.22
N LYS A 73 -1.26 2.36 -5.50
CA LYS A 73 -0.51 1.16 -5.09
C LYS A 73 0.92 1.52 -4.75
N TRP A 74 1.48 0.78 -3.78
CA TRP A 74 2.88 0.89 -3.41
C TRP A 74 3.84 0.58 -4.57
N GLU A 75 3.50 -0.41 -5.39
CA GLU A 75 4.31 -0.80 -6.56
C GLU A 75 4.40 0.32 -7.61
N GLU A 76 3.32 1.08 -7.81
CA GLU A 76 3.29 2.23 -8.75
C GLU A 76 4.21 3.35 -8.27
N LEU A 77 4.17 3.66 -6.96
CA LEU A 77 5.08 4.62 -6.35
C LEU A 77 6.54 4.16 -6.53
N MET A 78 6.82 2.89 -6.23
CA MET A 78 8.15 2.30 -6.36
C MET A 78 8.65 2.29 -7.80
N ALA A 79 7.79 2.02 -8.79
CA ALA A 79 8.17 2.08 -10.21
C ALA A 79 8.56 3.50 -10.64
N VAL A 80 7.94 4.53 -10.07
CA VAL A 80 8.28 5.92 -10.36
C VAL A 80 9.60 6.35 -9.69
N VAL A 81 9.85 5.95 -8.44
CA VAL A 81 11.10 6.32 -7.73
C VAL A 81 12.29 5.44 -8.05
N ASP A 82 12.09 4.14 -8.29
CA ASP A 82 13.16 3.23 -8.70
C ASP A 82 13.47 3.45 -10.19
N GLY A 83 12.44 3.80 -10.98
CA GLY A 83 12.51 3.84 -12.44
C GLY A 83 12.91 2.47 -13.01
N PRO A 84 12.67 2.18 -14.29
CA PRO A 84 13.46 1.14 -14.89
C PRO A 84 14.92 1.61 -14.85
N ARG A 85 15.75 1.01 -13.98
CA ARG A 85 17.11 0.73 -14.43
C ARG A 85 16.93 0.02 -15.76
N PHE A 86 17.49 0.60 -16.81
CA PHE A 86 17.32 0.23 -18.22
C PHE A 86 17.30 -1.30 -18.49
N ASP A 87 17.90 -2.10 -17.60
CA ASP A 87 17.90 -3.56 -17.53
C ASP A 87 16.50 -4.23 -17.48
N ASP A 88 15.50 -3.70 -16.76
CA ASP A 88 14.19 -4.38 -16.58
C ASP A 88 13.25 -4.25 -17.80
N LEU A 89 13.46 -3.23 -18.65
CA LEU A 89 12.72 -3.06 -19.91
C LEU A 89 13.05 -4.13 -20.96
N MET A 90 14.10 -4.93 -20.75
CA MET A 90 14.48 -6.04 -21.63
C MET A 90 13.85 -7.38 -21.24
N ARG A 91 13.01 -7.44 -20.20
CA ARG A 91 12.28 -8.68 -19.84
C ARG A 91 10.93 -8.73 -20.57
N PRO A 92 10.76 -9.56 -21.61
CA PRO A 92 9.44 -9.76 -22.19
C PRO A 92 8.53 -10.32 -21.10
N THR A 93 7.46 -9.60 -20.78
CA THR A 93 6.43 -10.05 -19.84
C THR A 93 5.66 -11.20 -20.47
N ASP A 94 6.12 -12.42 -20.24
CA ASP A 94 5.26 -13.61 -20.28
C ASP A 94 4.52 -13.68 -18.94
N ARG A 95 3.33 -13.09 -18.88
CA ARG A 95 2.35 -13.40 -17.85
C ARG A 95 0.94 -13.35 -18.41
N SER A 96 0.70 -14.20 -19.40
CA SER A 96 -0.62 -14.77 -19.63
C SER A 96 -0.81 -15.89 -18.60
N GLY A 97 -1.67 -15.69 -17.60
CA GLY A 97 -1.76 -16.64 -16.48
C GLY A 97 -2.99 -16.50 -15.59
N HIS A 98 -4.17 -16.71 -16.18
CA HIS A 98 -5.22 -17.55 -15.61
C HIS A 98 -5.86 -17.13 -14.26
N GLN A 99 -6.90 -16.28 -14.31
CA GLN A 99 -7.98 -16.32 -13.31
C GLN A 99 -9.20 -17.02 -13.94
N GLY A 100 -9.25 -18.34 -13.79
CA GLY A 100 -10.43 -19.14 -14.11
C GLY A 100 -11.55 -18.86 -13.10
N HIS A 101 -12.49 -18.00 -13.47
CA HIS A 101 -13.74 -17.82 -12.73
C HIS A 101 -14.79 -18.78 -13.30
N GLY A 102 -14.75 -20.05 -12.88
CA GLY A 102 -15.73 -21.07 -13.25
C GLY A 102 -16.65 -21.40 -12.08
N ARG A 103 -17.68 -20.58 -11.84
CA ARG A 103 -18.81 -20.97 -10.99
C ARG A 103 -19.56 -22.11 -11.69
N ASN A 104 -19.59 -23.30 -11.10
CA ASN A 104 -20.53 -24.35 -11.48
C ASN A 104 -21.54 -24.54 -10.33
N PRO A 105 -22.81 -24.10 -10.48
CA PRO A 105 -23.85 -24.50 -9.55
C PRO A 105 -24.31 -25.91 -9.94
N GLY A 106 -24.12 -26.85 -9.02
CA GLY A 106 -24.66 -28.20 -9.15
C GLY A 106 -26.16 -28.15 -9.39
N ARG A 107 -26.61 -28.88 -10.40
CA ARG A 107 -27.99 -29.38 -10.48
C ARG A 107 -27.94 -30.89 -10.54
N HIS A 108 -28.40 -31.46 -9.44
CA HIS A 108 -29.05 -32.76 -9.40
C HIS A 108 -30.31 -32.71 -10.27
N GLU A 109 -30.60 -33.76 -11.01
CA GLU A 109 -31.94 -34.29 -11.35
C GLU A 109 -31.69 -35.61 -12.11
N THR A 110 -31.74 -36.73 -11.40
CA THR A 110 -32.84 -37.73 -11.30
C THR A 110 -32.83 -38.73 -12.44
#